data_AF-A0A1E5QBT4-F1
#
_entry.id   AF-A0A1E5QBT4-F1
#
_cell.length_a   1.000
_cell.length_b   1.000
_cell.length_c   1.000
_cell.angle_alpha   90.00
_cell.angle_beta   90.00
_cell.angle_gamma   90.00
#
_symmetry.space_group_name_H-M   'P 1'
#
loop_
_entity.id
_entity.type
_entity.pdbx_description
1 polymer ?
#
loop_
_entity_poly.entity_id
_entity_poly.type
_entity_poly.pdbx_seq_one_letter_code
_entity_poly.pdbx_strand_id
1 'polypeptide(L)'
;MAWANDLELRAVNCTTWVHSDPSLLETIIRNLVDNAIKYTDRGKVLIGCRHRDDKLRIEVYDTGLGIAREKRDLIFQDFYQVNNEARQRSQGLGLGLSIVRRMSNLLNCTMGCDSKLGHGSMFWIEVPRSAKELETRETLQPITLNRGNEHIVIIEDDEQVLLGLKSLLESAGYTTQTFHTAQTNTLRGAFIGAAKIPDLIIADYRLDAELTGRDAIEMIRKTLATPIPAFIITGDTAPERLREAKRSGLPILHKPVQPEKLMAMVRQTLSTEPKSYP
;
A
#
# COMPACT_ATOMS: atom_id res chain seq x y z
N MET A 1 -18.57 8.61 -3.85
CA MET A 1 -18.94 7.42 -3.05
C MET A 1 -18.99 7.87 -1.60
N ALA A 2 -20.19 8.03 -1.04
CA ALA A 2 -20.41 8.53 0.32
C ALA A 2 -20.07 7.45 1.36
N TRP A 3 -19.36 7.83 2.42
CA TRP A 3 -19.06 6.94 3.56
C TRP A 3 -20.15 7.12 4.63
N ALA A 4 -20.21 6.19 5.59
CA ALA A 4 -21.36 5.94 6.48
C ALA A 4 -21.73 7.03 7.52
N ASN A 5 -21.26 8.26 7.37
CA ASN A 5 -21.69 9.44 8.13
C ASN A 5 -21.93 10.58 7.14
N ASP A 6 -22.68 11.63 7.50
CA ASP A 6 -23.05 12.78 6.66
C ASP A 6 -21.83 13.68 6.29
N LEU A 7 -20.82 13.05 5.68
CA LEU A 7 -19.46 13.51 5.45
C LEU A 7 -19.12 13.35 3.96
N GLU A 8 -18.87 14.48 3.30
CA GLU A 8 -18.51 14.53 1.90
C GLU A 8 -16.98 14.63 1.75
N LEU A 9 -16.35 13.59 1.19
CA LEU A 9 -14.94 13.66 0.78
C LEU A 9 -14.84 14.04 -0.71
N ARG A 10 -14.13 15.12 -1.01
CA ARG A 10 -13.89 15.59 -2.38
C ARG A 10 -12.40 15.75 -2.66
N ALA A 11 -11.97 15.29 -3.82
CA ALA A 11 -10.64 15.54 -4.35
C ALA A 11 -10.72 16.48 -5.56
N VAL A 12 -9.83 17.48 -5.60
CA VAL A 12 -9.66 18.35 -6.76
C VAL A 12 -8.56 17.78 -7.65
N ASN A 13 -8.90 17.51 -8.92
CA ASN A 13 -7.94 17.00 -9.89
C ASN A 13 -6.79 18.00 -10.08
N CYS A 14 -5.57 17.47 -10.14
CA CYS A 14 -4.33 18.23 -10.29
C CYS A 14 -3.45 17.49 -11.31
N THR A 15 -2.96 18.18 -12.35
CA THR A 15 -2.09 17.60 -13.39
C THR A 15 -0.62 18.00 -13.20
N THR A 16 -0.28 18.64 -12.07
CA THR A 16 1.07 19.14 -11.81
C THR A 16 1.96 18.03 -11.26
N TRP A 17 3.15 17.88 -11.85
CA TRP A 17 4.17 16.96 -11.39
C TRP A 17 5.01 17.57 -10.25
N VAL A 18 5.41 16.72 -9.31
CA VAL A 18 6.27 17.08 -8.17
C VAL A 18 7.46 16.13 -8.08
N HIS A 19 8.54 16.60 -7.46
CA HIS A 19 9.75 15.81 -7.21
C HIS A 19 9.81 15.41 -5.73
N SER A 20 9.51 14.14 -5.42
CA SER A 20 9.48 13.59 -4.05
C SER A 20 9.56 12.05 -4.07
N ASP A 21 9.75 11.43 -2.91
CA ASP A 21 9.49 9.99 -2.75
C ASP A 21 7.97 9.74 -2.72
N PRO A 22 7.43 8.95 -3.66
CA PRO A 22 5.98 8.76 -3.77
C PRO A 22 5.38 8.02 -2.58
N SER A 23 6.12 7.09 -1.96
CA SER A 23 5.60 6.28 -0.83
C SER A 23 5.51 7.12 0.44
N LEU A 24 6.53 7.96 0.70
CA LEU A 24 6.53 8.87 1.85
C LEU A 24 5.49 9.99 1.67
N LEU A 25 5.38 10.57 0.47
CA LEU A 25 4.40 11.61 0.19
C LEU A 25 2.96 11.07 0.28
N GLU A 26 2.68 9.88 -0.26
CA GLU A 26 1.39 9.21 -0.11
C GLU A 26 1.05 8.97 1.37
N THR A 27 2.03 8.49 2.15
CA THR A 27 1.83 8.24 3.59
C THR A 27 1.51 9.54 4.33
N ILE A 28 2.18 10.65 3.99
CA ILE A 28 1.87 11.97 4.55
C ILE A 28 0.42 12.34 4.23
N ILE A 29 0.04 12.30 2.95
CA ILE A 29 -1.29 12.73 2.50
C ILE A 29 -2.38 11.86 3.14
N ARG A 30 -2.18 10.54 3.17
CA ARG A 30 -3.09 9.58 3.80
C ARG A 30 -3.32 9.92 5.27
N ASN A 31 -2.25 10.16 6.05
CA ASN A 31 -2.38 10.54 7.45
C ASN A 31 -3.15 11.86 7.64
N LEU A 32 -2.95 12.85 6.77
CA LEU A 32 -3.70 14.11 6.83
C LEU A 32 -5.19 13.90 6.53
N VAL A 33 -5.52 13.11 5.50
CA VAL A 33 -6.90 12.78 5.12
C VAL A 33 -7.59 11.93 6.18
N ASP A 34 -6.90 10.92 6.73
CA ASP A 34 -7.44 10.07 7.80
C ASP A 34 -7.77 10.88 9.04
N ASN A 35 -6.90 11.84 9.42
CA ASN A 35 -7.20 12.78 10.50
C ASN A 35 -8.41 13.66 10.17
N ALA A 36 -8.49 14.21 8.97
CA ALA A 36 -9.62 15.04 8.55
C ALA A 36 -10.96 14.28 8.63
N ILE A 37 -10.99 13.03 8.17
CA ILE A 37 -12.18 12.16 8.24
C ILE A 37 -12.50 11.83 9.70
N LYS A 38 -11.50 11.43 10.48
CA LYS A 38 -11.68 11.00 11.87
C LYS A 38 -12.18 12.12 12.79
N TYR A 39 -11.77 13.36 12.55
CA TYR A 39 -12.13 14.52 13.39
C TYR A 39 -13.29 15.36 12.82
N THR A 40 -13.93 14.87 11.74
CA THR A 40 -15.13 15.47 11.14
C THR A 40 -16.27 14.48 11.17
N ASP A 41 -17.14 14.60 12.18
CA ASP A 41 -18.30 13.70 12.33
C ASP A 41 -19.34 13.92 11.21
N ARG A 42 -19.61 15.18 10.86
CA ARG A 42 -20.48 15.60 9.76
C ARG A 42 -19.87 16.81 9.04
N GLY A 43 -20.06 16.91 7.74
CA GLY A 43 -19.59 18.05 6.94
C GLY A 43 -18.75 17.61 5.76
N LYS A 44 -17.56 18.22 5.57
CA LYS A 44 -16.78 18.06 4.34
C LYS A 44 -15.29 17.93 4.61
N VAL A 45 -14.66 17.10 3.79
CA VAL A 45 -13.21 17.01 3.65
C VAL A 45 -12.84 17.29 2.19
N LEU A 46 -11.92 18.22 1.96
CA LEU A 46 -11.46 18.59 0.63
C LEU A 46 -9.95 18.42 0.55
N ILE A 47 -9.48 17.61 -0.40
CA ILE A 47 -8.07 17.57 -0.78
C ILE A 47 -7.85 18.29 -2.11
N GLY A 48 -6.86 19.17 -2.14
CA GLY A 48 -6.50 19.92 -3.34
C GLY A 48 -5.05 20.37 -3.34
N CYS A 49 -4.64 21.02 -4.43
CA CYS A 49 -3.29 21.52 -4.62
C CYS A 49 -3.35 23.01 -5.02
N ARG A 50 -2.37 23.81 -4.60
CA ARG A 50 -2.17 25.19 -5.05
C ARG A 50 -0.72 25.42 -5.45
N HIS A 51 -0.51 26.16 -6.53
CA HIS A 51 0.83 26.58 -6.92
C HIS A 51 1.36 27.64 -5.93
N ARG A 52 2.63 27.47 -5.55
CA ARG A 52 3.41 28.37 -4.69
C ARG A 52 4.80 28.47 -5.28
N ASP A 53 4.99 29.41 -6.20
CA ASP A 53 6.25 29.59 -6.92
C ASP A 53 6.75 28.27 -7.54
N ASP A 54 7.92 27.81 -7.11
CA ASP A 54 8.60 26.56 -7.51
C ASP A 54 8.06 25.31 -6.78
N LYS A 55 7.05 25.46 -5.92
CA LYS A 55 6.44 24.40 -5.11
C LYS A 55 4.96 24.22 -5.41
N LEU A 56 4.49 23.00 -5.12
CA LEU A 56 3.09 22.66 -5.07
C LEU A 56 2.72 22.49 -3.61
N ARG A 57 1.77 23.29 -3.13
CA ARG A 57 1.20 23.13 -1.80
C ARG A 57 -0.01 22.22 -1.89
N ILE A 58 0.09 21.03 -1.30
CA ILE A 58 -1.04 20.10 -1.16
C ILE A 58 -1.75 20.46 0.13
N GLU A 59 -3.07 20.65 0.08
CA GLU A 59 -3.90 21.14 1.17
C GLU A 59 -5.04 20.15 1.43
N VAL A 60 -5.26 19.82 2.70
CA VAL A 60 -6.38 19.00 3.18
C VAL A 60 -7.20 19.88 4.13
N TYR A 61 -8.42 20.22 3.72
CA TYR A 61 -9.39 20.97 4.51
C TYR A 61 -10.40 20.01 5.13
N ASP A 62 -10.78 20.30 6.36
CA ASP A 62 -11.87 19.65 7.08
C ASP A 62 -12.79 20.69 7.71
N THR A 63 -14.05 20.34 7.91
CA THR A 63 -15.03 21.16 8.67
C THR A 63 -15.26 20.62 10.08
N GLY A 64 -14.26 19.93 10.64
CA GLY A 64 -14.35 19.22 11.90
C GLY A 64 -14.25 20.12 13.12
N LEU A 65 -13.85 19.53 14.25
CA LEU A 65 -13.77 20.20 15.56
C LEU A 65 -12.84 21.42 15.57
N GLY A 66 -11.86 21.48 14.66
CA GLY A 66 -10.82 22.48 14.66
C GLY A 66 -9.89 22.38 15.89
N ILE A 67 -8.86 23.22 15.91
CA ILE A 67 -7.76 23.15 16.87
C ILE A 67 -7.54 24.55 17.45
N ALA A 68 -7.52 24.64 18.78
CA ALA A 68 -7.22 25.88 19.48
C ALA A 68 -5.78 26.34 19.18
N ARG A 69 -5.56 27.65 19.12
CA ARG A 69 -4.29 28.24 18.66
C ARG A 69 -3.09 27.75 19.48
N GLU A 70 -3.25 27.68 20.79
CA GLU A 70 -2.26 27.22 21.76
C GLU A 70 -1.90 25.74 21.63
N LYS A 71 -2.70 24.94 20.92
CA LYS A 71 -2.47 23.50 20.71
C LYS A 71 -1.83 23.17 19.36
N ARG A 72 -1.72 24.15 18.44
CA ARG A 72 -1.28 23.94 17.04
C ARG A 72 0.16 23.40 16.90
N ASP A 73 1.06 23.75 17.82
CA ASP A 73 2.42 23.20 17.79
C ASP A 73 2.52 21.84 18.49
N LEU A 74 1.64 21.60 19.47
CA LEU A 74 1.62 20.40 20.29
C LEU A 74 1.04 19.19 19.54
N ILE A 75 0.10 19.39 18.62
CA ILE A 75 -0.49 18.32 17.79
C ILE A 75 0.52 17.55 16.92
N PHE A 76 1.72 18.09 16.72
CA PHE A 76 2.79 17.41 16.00
C PHE A 76 3.74 16.60 16.91
N GLN A 77 3.53 16.62 18.23
CA GLN A 77 4.31 15.83 19.17
C GLN A 77 3.78 14.40 19.24
N ASP A 78 4.70 13.46 19.48
CA ASP A 78 4.33 12.06 19.70
C ASP A 78 3.35 11.93 20.88
N PHE A 79 2.30 11.13 20.68
CA PHE A 79 1.29 10.78 21.69
C PHE A 79 0.41 11.94 22.19
N TYR A 80 0.51 13.14 21.59
CA TYR A 80 -0.32 14.28 21.97
C TYR A 80 -1.73 14.16 21.36
N GLN A 81 -2.76 14.33 22.20
CA GLN A 81 -4.16 14.36 21.79
C GLN A 81 -4.89 15.51 22.50
N VAL A 82 -5.67 16.27 21.73
CA VAL A 82 -6.47 17.40 22.25
C VAL A 82 -7.64 16.85 23.07
N ASN A 83 -7.71 17.20 24.36
CA ASN A 83 -8.78 16.86 25.33
C ASN A 83 -8.86 15.37 25.74
N ASN A 84 -7.73 14.77 26.12
CA ASN A 84 -7.64 13.37 26.50
C ASN A 84 -7.49 13.17 28.03
N GLU A 85 -8.55 13.42 28.81
CA GLU A 85 -8.55 13.12 30.26
C GLU A 85 -8.78 11.62 30.56
N ALA A 86 -9.29 10.87 29.59
CA ALA A 86 -9.43 9.42 29.68
C ALA A 86 -9.05 8.82 28.32
N ARG A 87 -7.97 8.01 28.30
CA ARG A 87 -7.50 7.24 27.12
C ARG A 87 -8.63 6.38 26.53
N GLN A 88 -9.49 6.98 25.71
CA GLN A 88 -10.49 6.25 24.94
C GLN A 88 -9.77 5.52 23.82
N ARG A 89 -9.77 4.18 23.89
CA ARG A 89 -9.11 3.28 22.92
C ARG A 89 -9.55 3.52 21.46
N SER A 90 -10.68 4.19 21.23
CA SER A 90 -11.21 4.53 19.91
C SER A 90 -10.52 5.71 19.21
N GLN A 91 -9.74 6.53 19.93
CA GLN A 91 -9.16 7.76 19.37
C GLN A 91 -7.72 7.60 18.81
N GLY A 92 -7.22 6.36 18.61
CA GLY A 92 -5.89 6.09 18.05
C GLY A 92 -4.73 6.49 18.97
N LEU A 93 -3.48 6.21 18.57
CA LEU A 93 -2.28 6.39 19.42
C LEU A 93 -1.70 7.82 19.46
N GLY A 94 -2.25 8.76 18.67
CA GLY A 94 -1.71 10.13 18.57
C GLY A 94 -0.37 10.22 17.82
N LEU A 95 -0.11 9.29 16.90
CA LEU A 95 1.14 9.23 16.12
C LEU A 95 1.03 9.79 14.70
N GLY A 96 -0.19 10.00 14.18
CA GLY A 96 -0.40 10.34 12.77
C GLY A 96 0.35 11.61 12.35
N LEU A 97 0.18 12.72 13.07
CA LEU A 97 0.84 13.99 12.72
C LEU A 97 2.34 14.02 13.05
N SER A 98 2.81 13.23 14.01
CA SER A 98 4.24 13.13 14.31
C SER A 98 5.00 12.28 13.28
N ILE A 99 4.34 11.27 12.69
CA ILE A 99 4.83 10.54 11.51
C ILE A 99 4.92 11.50 10.32
N VAL A 100 3.87 12.29 10.08
CA VAL A 100 3.86 13.30 9.01
C VAL A 100 5.02 14.28 9.17
N ARG A 101 5.28 14.79 10.39
CA ARG A 101 6.39 15.72 10.65
C ARG A 101 7.77 15.10 10.45
N ARG A 102 7.95 13.83 10.82
CA ARG A 102 9.23 13.12 10.56
C ARG A 102 9.46 12.93 9.07
N MET A 103 8.43 12.51 8.34
CA MET A 103 8.51 12.28 6.89
C MET A 103 8.71 13.59 6.11
N SER A 104 8.06 14.68 6.51
CA SER A 104 8.28 15.99 5.87
C SER A 104 9.70 16.49 6.08
N ASN A 105 10.27 16.31 7.27
CA ASN A 105 11.69 16.61 7.53
C ASN A 105 12.62 15.75 6.68
N LEU A 106 12.37 14.44 6.54
CA LEU A 106 13.17 13.56 5.68
C LEU A 106 13.12 13.98 4.21
N LEU A 107 11.97 14.47 3.76
CA LEU A 107 11.77 14.98 2.40
C LEU A 107 12.24 16.43 2.22
N ASN A 108 12.77 17.08 3.26
CA ASN A 108 13.07 18.52 3.30
C ASN A 108 11.90 19.39 2.82
N CYS A 109 10.67 18.95 3.11
CA CYS A 109 9.43 19.63 2.73
C CYS A 109 8.89 20.45 3.90
N THR A 110 8.38 21.64 3.61
CA THR A 110 7.73 22.49 4.62
C THR A 110 6.28 22.07 4.79
N MET A 111 5.77 22.06 6.01
CA MET A 111 4.38 21.74 6.29
C MET A 111 3.80 22.66 7.37
N GLY A 112 2.48 22.69 7.47
CA GLY A 112 1.82 23.46 8.51
C GLY A 112 0.32 23.18 8.61
N CYS A 113 -0.32 23.96 9.48
CA CYS A 113 -1.75 23.88 9.74
C CYS A 113 -2.29 25.29 9.99
N ASP A 114 -3.46 25.59 9.44
CA ASP A 114 -4.33 26.65 9.94
C ASP A 114 -5.65 26.04 10.39
N SER A 115 -6.12 26.40 11.58
CA SER A 115 -7.28 25.74 12.18
C SER A 115 -7.93 26.63 13.22
N LYS A 116 -9.25 26.70 13.21
CA LYS A 116 -10.01 27.48 14.19
C LYS A 116 -10.97 26.56 14.90
N LEU A 117 -10.91 26.55 16.23
CA LEU A 117 -11.80 25.75 17.07
C LEU A 117 -13.27 25.99 16.67
N GLY A 118 -13.99 24.90 16.40
CA GLY A 118 -15.38 24.90 15.93
C GLY A 118 -15.60 25.17 14.44
N HIS A 119 -14.54 25.40 13.65
CA HIS A 119 -14.64 25.74 12.23
C HIS A 119 -13.80 24.83 11.32
N GLY A 120 -13.19 23.78 11.87
CA GLY A 120 -12.34 22.85 11.13
C GLY A 120 -10.88 23.28 11.00
N SER A 121 -10.14 22.52 10.20
CA SER A 121 -8.70 22.69 10.00
C SER A 121 -8.30 22.60 8.52
N MET A 122 -7.14 23.16 8.20
CA MET A 122 -6.47 23.05 6.92
C MET A 122 -5.02 22.68 7.18
N PHE A 123 -4.65 21.45 6.84
CA PHE A 123 -3.28 20.97 6.88
C PHE A 123 -2.66 21.07 5.50
N TRP A 124 -1.37 21.39 5.43
CA TRP A 124 -0.68 21.53 4.17
C TRP A 124 0.76 21.06 4.20
N ILE A 125 1.26 20.64 3.04
CA ILE A 125 2.66 20.34 2.77
C ILE A 125 3.07 20.96 1.43
N GLU A 126 4.27 21.53 1.37
CA GLU A 126 4.88 22.07 0.16
C GLU A 126 5.94 21.13 -0.38
N VAL A 127 5.78 20.75 -1.64
CA VAL A 127 6.66 19.82 -2.35
C VAL A 127 7.23 20.52 -3.58
N PRO A 128 8.53 20.37 -3.91
CA PRO A 128 9.10 20.95 -5.12
C PRO A 128 8.36 20.50 -6.38
N ARG A 129 8.03 21.43 -7.27
CA ARG A 129 7.43 21.13 -8.56
C ARG A 129 8.50 20.56 -9.49
N SER A 130 8.09 19.62 -10.32
CA SER A 130 8.89 19.14 -11.44
C SER A 130 8.39 19.79 -12.73
N ALA A 131 9.29 20.38 -13.51
CA ALA A 131 9.02 20.83 -14.87
C ALA A 131 8.86 19.66 -15.85
N LYS A 132 9.39 18.48 -15.48
CA LYS A 132 9.28 17.26 -16.27
C LYS A 132 7.91 16.62 -16.03
N GLU A 133 7.10 16.57 -17.08
CA GLU A 133 6.50 15.30 -17.47
C GLU A 133 7.67 14.31 -17.47
N LEU A 134 7.71 13.38 -16.51
CA LEU A 134 8.50 12.18 -16.73
C LEU A 134 8.09 11.74 -18.13
N GLU A 135 9.05 11.73 -19.07
CA GLU A 135 8.91 11.02 -20.34
C GLU A 135 8.09 9.81 -19.99
N THR A 136 6.86 9.79 -20.50
CA THR A 136 5.87 8.76 -20.21
C THR A 136 6.66 7.49 -20.17
N ARG A 137 6.78 6.87 -18.97
CA ARG A 137 7.38 5.53 -18.79
C ARG A 137 7.06 4.81 -20.07
N GLU A 138 8.09 4.52 -20.88
CA GLU A 138 8.00 4.08 -22.27
C GLU A 138 6.60 3.58 -22.47
N THR A 139 5.73 4.36 -23.15
CA THR A 139 4.31 4.03 -23.36
C THR A 139 4.28 2.53 -23.40
N LEU A 140 3.81 1.89 -22.31
CA LEU A 140 3.80 0.45 -22.25
C LEU A 140 3.00 0.16 -23.49
N GLN A 141 3.68 -0.30 -24.55
CA GLN A 141 3.01 -0.69 -25.77
C GLN A 141 1.89 -1.55 -25.23
N PRO A 142 0.64 -1.35 -25.66
CA PRO A 142 -0.43 -2.20 -25.18
C PRO A 142 0.02 -3.63 -25.51
N ILE A 143 0.64 -4.29 -24.52
CA ILE A 143 0.93 -5.70 -24.53
C ILE A 143 -0.47 -6.18 -24.56
N THR A 144 -0.88 -6.65 -25.73
CA THR A 144 -2.20 -7.15 -26.04
C THR A 144 -2.70 -7.85 -24.79
N LEU A 145 -3.57 -7.19 -24.04
CA LEU A 145 -4.04 -7.62 -22.71
C LEU A 145 -5.05 -8.73 -22.97
N ASN A 146 -4.55 -9.86 -23.43
CA ASN A 146 -5.23 -11.15 -23.39
C ASN A 146 -4.82 -11.92 -22.12
N ARG A 147 -4.48 -11.20 -21.04
CA ARG A 147 -3.95 -11.76 -19.79
C ARG A 147 -4.85 -11.38 -18.62
N GLY A 148 -5.98 -12.06 -18.54
CA GLY A 148 -6.99 -11.97 -17.48
C GLY A 148 -7.66 -13.32 -17.31
N ASN A 149 -6.88 -14.41 -17.38
CA ASN A 149 -7.32 -15.78 -17.12
C ASN A 149 -6.21 -16.64 -16.48
N GLU A 150 -5.02 -16.07 -16.29
CA GLU A 150 -3.90 -16.72 -15.62
C GLU A 150 -4.31 -17.21 -14.24
N HIS A 151 -3.72 -18.34 -13.86
CA HIS A 151 -3.95 -18.97 -12.58
C HIS A 151 -2.87 -18.58 -11.58
N ILE A 152 -3.25 -17.82 -10.56
CA ILE A 152 -2.35 -17.36 -9.51
C ILE A 152 -2.62 -18.15 -8.24
N VAL A 153 -1.57 -18.79 -7.71
CA VAL A 153 -1.60 -19.41 -6.39
C VAL A 153 -1.15 -18.39 -5.36
N ILE A 154 -1.91 -18.24 -4.27
CA ILE A 154 -1.60 -17.34 -3.16
C ILE A 154 -1.47 -18.18 -1.88
N ILE A 155 -0.36 -18.01 -1.17
CA ILE A 155 -0.09 -18.67 0.11
C ILE A 155 0.17 -17.59 1.16
N GLU A 156 -0.71 -17.47 2.14
CA GLU A 156 -0.66 -16.43 3.19
C GLU A 156 -1.42 -16.96 4.41
N ASP A 157 -0.80 -16.92 5.59
CA ASP A 157 -1.37 -17.46 6.84
C ASP A 157 -2.46 -16.56 7.44
N ASP A 158 -2.40 -15.25 7.19
CA ASP A 158 -3.45 -14.30 7.57
C ASP A 158 -4.63 -14.33 6.58
N GLU A 159 -5.77 -14.86 7.02
CA GLU A 159 -6.99 -14.97 6.21
C GLU A 159 -7.51 -13.63 5.67
N GLN A 160 -7.35 -12.53 6.43
CA GLN A 160 -7.82 -11.21 6.00
C GLN A 160 -6.94 -10.67 4.87
N VAL A 161 -5.62 -10.85 4.99
CA VAL A 161 -4.67 -10.47 3.93
C VAL A 161 -4.91 -11.34 2.69
N LEU A 162 -5.09 -12.64 2.87
CA LEU A 162 -5.38 -13.59 1.79
C LEU A 162 -6.65 -13.19 1.02
N LEU A 163 -7.73 -12.84 1.73
CA LEU A 163 -8.98 -12.39 1.10
C LEU A 163 -8.81 -11.07 0.35
N GLY A 164 -8.03 -10.14 0.89
CA GLY A 164 -7.71 -8.87 0.23
C GLY A 164 -6.91 -9.06 -1.06
N LEU A 165 -5.86 -9.89 -1.02
CA LEU A 165 -5.05 -10.24 -2.18
C LEU A 165 -5.86 -10.94 -3.26
N LYS A 166 -6.68 -11.92 -2.86
CA LYS A 166 -7.62 -12.61 -3.74
C LYS A 166 -8.54 -11.63 -4.45
N SER A 167 -9.24 -10.79 -3.68
CA SER A 167 -10.24 -9.86 -4.22
C SER A 167 -9.60 -8.88 -5.22
N LEU A 168 -8.40 -8.39 -4.90
CA LEU A 168 -7.66 -7.48 -5.78
C LEU A 168 -7.28 -8.15 -7.12
N LEU A 169 -6.73 -9.37 -7.07
CA LEU A 169 -6.28 -10.08 -8.26
C LEU A 169 -7.46 -10.53 -9.14
N GLU A 170 -8.54 -11.02 -8.52
CA GLU A 170 -9.76 -11.41 -9.24
C GLU A 170 -10.45 -10.20 -9.87
N SER A 171 -10.48 -9.05 -9.19
CA SER A 171 -11.01 -7.81 -9.77
C SER A 171 -10.24 -7.34 -11.02
N ALA A 172 -8.98 -7.76 -11.15
CA ALA A 172 -8.15 -7.49 -12.32
C ALA A 172 -8.22 -8.59 -13.39
N GLY A 173 -9.07 -9.60 -13.20
CA GLY A 173 -9.33 -10.68 -14.15
C GLY A 173 -8.56 -11.98 -13.89
N TYR A 174 -7.68 -12.06 -12.89
CA TYR A 174 -6.96 -13.31 -12.65
C TYR A 174 -7.84 -14.37 -11.96
N THR A 175 -7.53 -15.65 -12.19
CA THR A 175 -8.13 -16.75 -11.41
C THR A 175 -7.22 -17.10 -10.24
N THR A 176 -7.75 -17.18 -9.03
CA THR A 176 -6.91 -17.43 -7.85
C THR A 176 -7.19 -18.79 -7.20
N GLN A 177 -6.14 -19.43 -6.69
CA GLN A 177 -6.23 -20.55 -5.75
C GLN A 177 -5.48 -20.16 -4.48
N THR A 178 -6.16 -20.21 -3.35
CA THR A 178 -5.65 -19.68 -2.08
C THR A 178 -5.38 -20.77 -1.06
N PHE A 179 -4.28 -20.65 -0.33
CA PHE A 179 -3.89 -21.53 0.77
C PHE A 179 -3.56 -20.68 1.99
N HIS A 180 -4.17 -21.03 3.13
CA HIS A 180 -3.92 -20.38 4.42
C HIS A 180 -2.85 -21.10 5.26
N THR A 181 -2.13 -22.05 4.66
CA THR A 181 -1.08 -22.84 5.33
C THR A 181 -0.07 -23.35 4.32
N ALA A 182 1.18 -23.51 4.77
CA ALA A 182 2.25 -24.14 4.00
C ALA A 182 2.34 -25.65 4.20
N GLN A 183 1.41 -26.28 4.94
CA GLN A 183 1.50 -27.70 5.28
C GLN A 183 1.69 -28.58 4.04
N THR A 184 2.74 -29.42 4.09
CA THR A 184 3.18 -30.25 2.98
C THR A 184 2.07 -31.12 2.39
N ASN A 185 1.25 -31.74 3.24
CA ASN A 185 0.18 -32.63 2.76
C ASN A 185 -0.91 -31.85 2.00
N THR A 186 -1.22 -30.63 2.45
CA THR A 186 -2.23 -29.77 1.84
C THR A 186 -1.77 -29.26 0.47
N LEU A 187 -0.58 -28.67 0.40
CA LEU A 187 -0.04 -28.15 -0.85
C LEU A 187 0.22 -29.28 -1.85
N ARG A 188 0.92 -30.34 -1.42
CA ARG A 188 1.24 -31.46 -2.30
C ARG A 188 -0.02 -32.18 -2.78
N GLY A 189 -1.00 -32.40 -1.91
CA GLY A 189 -2.28 -33.01 -2.28
C GLY A 189 -3.07 -32.19 -3.30
N ALA A 190 -3.00 -30.85 -3.22
CA ALA A 190 -3.68 -29.97 -4.16
C ALA A 190 -3.05 -29.96 -5.57
N PHE A 191 -1.75 -30.29 -5.68
CA PHE A 191 -1.03 -30.23 -6.96
C PHE A 191 -0.69 -31.60 -7.57
N ILE A 192 -0.79 -32.70 -6.82
CA ILE A 192 -0.67 -34.06 -7.39
C ILE A 192 -1.82 -34.28 -8.37
N GLY A 193 -1.49 -34.48 -9.65
CA GLY A 193 -2.49 -34.73 -10.70
C GLY A 193 -3.38 -33.52 -11.02
N ALA A 194 -2.96 -32.30 -10.63
CA ALA A 194 -3.73 -31.10 -10.88
C ALA A 194 -3.94 -30.89 -12.39
N ALA A 195 -5.18 -30.63 -12.79
CA ALA A 195 -5.56 -30.38 -14.18
C ALA A 195 -5.10 -29.01 -14.69
N LYS A 196 -4.79 -28.07 -13.78
CA LYS A 196 -4.36 -26.71 -14.10
C LYS A 196 -3.04 -26.40 -13.39
N ILE A 197 -2.04 -25.99 -14.16
CA ILE A 197 -0.75 -25.54 -13.65
C ILE A 197 -0.86 -24.04 -13.34
N PRO A 198 -0.36 -23.56 -12.19
CA PRO A 198 -0.28 -22.14 -11.90
C PRO A 198 0.64 -21.40 -12.87
N ASP A 199 0.21 -20.23 -13.33
CA ASP A 199 1.05 -19.29 -14.10
C ASP A 199 1.96 -18.46 -13.17
N LEU A 200 1.57 -18.30 -11.90
CA LEU A 200 2.30 -17.53 -10.90
C LEU A 200 2.03 -18.05 -9.49
N ILE A 201 3.05 -18.04 -8.63
CA ILE A 201 2.91 -18.30 -7.19
C ILE A 201 3.30 -17.03 -6.40
N ILE A 202 2.44 -16.63 -5.48
CA ILE A 202 2.67 -15.56 -4.51
C ILE A 202 2.66 -16.19 -3.13
N ALA A 203 3.72 -16.00 -2.35
CA ALA A 203 3.79 -16.55 -0.99
C ALA A 203 4.21 -15.48 0.01
N ASP A 204 3.58 -15.41 1.18
CA ASP A 204 4.19 -14.71 2.32
C ASP A 204 5.46 -15.46 2.74
N TYR A 205 6.47 -14.72 3.18
CA TYR A 205 7.71 -15.28 3.67
C TYR A 205 7.48 -16.15 4.90
N ARG A 206 6.58 -15.74 5.80
CA ARG A 206 6.21 -16.48 7.00
C ARG A 206 4.85 -17.11 6.77
N LEU A 207 4.77 -18.44 6.90
CA LEU A 207 3.52 -19.17 6.71
C LEU A 207 3.20 -20.10 7.89
N ASP A 208 4.23 -20.64 8.54
CA ASP A 208 4.14 -21.41 9.77
C ASP A 208 5.49 -21.33 10.52
N ALA A 209 5.55 -21.78 11.78
CA ALA A 209 6.77 -21.69 12.60
C ALA A 209 7.99 -22.42 12.00
N GLU A 210 7.76 -23.42 11.14
CA GLU A 210 8.81 -24.28 10.57
C GLU A 210 8.94 -24.17 9.04
N LEU A 211 8.00 -23.51 8.35
CA LEU A 211 7.95 -23.47 6.89
C LEU A 211 7.89 -22.04 6.36
N THR A 212 8.76 -21.74 5.40
CA THR A 212 8.80 -20.43 4.73
C THR A 212 8.05 -20.44 3.41
N GLY A 213 7.67 -19.26 2.91
CA GLY A 213 7.11 -19.09 1.57
C GLY A 213 7.98 -19.67 0.45
N ARG A 214 9.31 -19.64 0.64
CA ARG A 214 10.26 -20.26 -0.29
C ARG A 214 10.09 -21.78 -0.33
N ASP A 215 9.96 -22.42 0.81
CA ASP A 215 9.82 -23.88 0.90
C ASP A 215 8.51 -24.33 0.24
N ALA A 216 7.44 -23.57 0.45
CA ALA A 216 6.15 -23.78 -0.21
C ALA A 216 6.25 -23.65 -1.74
N ILE A 217 6.90 -22.60 -2.25
CA ILE A 217 7.12 -22.40 -3.70
C ILE A 217 7.91 -23.57 -4.29
N GLU A 218 9.01 -23.95 -3.65
CA GLU A 218 9.88 -25.03 -4.12
C GLU A 218 9.15 -26.39 -4.12
N MET A 219 8.29 -26.62 -3.13
CA MET A 219 7.47 -27.82 -3.04
C MET A 219 6.46 -27.91 -4.19
N ILE A 220 5.79 -26.82 -4.53
CA ILE A 220 4.86 -26.77 -5.67
C ILE A 220 5.60 -27.02 -6.99
N ARG A 221 6.73 -26.33 -7.20
CA ARG A 221 7.58 -26.52 -8.39
C ARG A 221 8.05 -27.96 -8.55
N LYS A 222 8.50 -28.60 -7.47
CA LYS A 222 8.90 -30.02 -7.47
C LYS A 222 7.73 -30.95 -7.76
N THR A 223 6.57 -30.69 -7.16
CA THR A 223 5.37 -31.53 -7.34
C THR A 223 4.87 -31.49 -8.78
N LEU A 224 4.93 -30.32 -9.42
CA LEU A 224 4.52 -30.11 -10.81
C LEU A 224 5.66 -30.26 -11.82
N ALA A 225 6.88 -30.54 -11.37
CA ALA A 225 8.10 -30.58 -12.18
C ALA A 225 8.27 -29.38 -13.14
N THR A 226 7.83 -28.18 -12.72
CA THR A 226 7.76 -26.98 -13.55
C THR A 226 8.33 -25.78 -12.79
N PRO A 227 9.22 -24.96 -13.40
CA PRO A 227 9.79 -23.77 -12.76
C PRO A 227 8.80 -22.60 -12.81
N ILE A 228 7.68 -22.73 -12.11
CA ILE A 228 6.61 -21.72 -12.14
C ILE A 228 7.15 -20.36 -11.62
N PRO A 229 6.91 -19.24 -12.32
CA PRO A 229 7.27 -17.91 -11.85
C PRO A 229 6.71 -17.65 -10.45
N ALA A 230 7.49 -17.03 -9.57
CA ALA A 230 7.05 -16.78 -8.19
C ALA A 230 7.73 -15.56 -7.59
N PHE A 231 7.07 -14.94 -6.62
CA PHE A 231 7.68 -13.90 -5.78
C PHE A 231 7.17 -13.99 -4.34
N ILE A 232 7.94 -13.39 -3.42
CA ILE A 232 7.66 -13.41 -1.99
C ILE A 232 7.13 -12.05 -1.54
N ILE A 233 6.10 -12.06 -0.69
CA ILE A 233 5.67 -10.89 0.09
C ILE A 233 6.29 -11.03 1.49
N THR A 234 6.79 -9.94 2.09
CA THR A 234 7.37 -10.01 3.44
C THR A 234 7.19 -8.72 4.24
N GLY A 235 6.79 -8.83 5.50
CA GLY A 235 6.81 -7.73 6.46
C GLY A 235 8.13 -7.57 7.22
N ASP A 236 9.09 -8.49 7.02
CA ASP A 236 10.35 -8.45 7.75
C ASP A 236 11.33 -7.47 7.12
N THR A 237 11.84 -6.54 7.92
CA THR A 237 12.85 -5.55 7.53
C THR A 237 14.23 -5.87 8.10
N ALA A 238 14.35 -6.96 8.87
CA ALA A 238 15.62 -7.37 9.47
C ALA A 238 16.63 -7.72 8.35
N PRO A 239 17.84 -7.11 8.37
CA PRO A 239 18.84 -7.26 7.30
C PRO A 239 19.24 -8.72 7.03
N GLU A 240 19.25 -9.58 8.05
CA GLU A 240 19.63 -10.99 7.91
C GLU A 240 18.57 -11.80 7.16
N ARG A 241 17.28 -11.59 7.47
CA ARG A 241 16.17 -12.27 6.79
C ARG A 241 15.96 -11.73 5.37
N LEU A 242 16.21 -10.44 5.14
CA LEU A 242 16.26 -9.87 3.79
C LEU A 242 17.39 -10.49 2.95
N ARG A 243 18.56 -10.77 3.56
CA ARG A 243 19.67 -11.45 2.89
C ARG A 243 19.31 -12.89 2.54
N GLU A 244 18.63 -13.60 3.43
CA GLU A 244 18.16 -14.96 3.19
C GLU A 244 17.12 -15.03 2.07
N ALA A 245 16.13 -14.13 2.11
CA ALA A 245 15.14 -14.00 1.04
C ALA A 245 15.80 -13.63 -0.29
N LYS A 246 16.75 -12.68 -0.33
CA LYS A 246 17.48 -12.32 -1.56
C LYS A 246 18.35 -13.46 -2.10
N ARG A 247 18.91 -14.30 -1.22
CA ARG A 247 19.68 -15.51 -1.63
C ARG A 247 18.81 -16.58 -2.30
N SER A 248 17.48 -16.50 -2.17
CA SER A 248 16.57 -17.42 -2.86
C SER A 248 16.49 -17.20 -4.37
N GLY A 249 16.93 -16.02 -4.86
CA GLY A 249 16.79 -15.63 -6.27
C GLY A 249 15.36 -15.22 -6.66
N LEU A 250 14.40 -15.26 -5.73
CA LEU A 250 13.02 -14.82 -5.97
C LEU A 250 12.89 -13.30 -5.79
N PRO A 251 12.08 -12.61 -6.62
CA PRO A 251 11.67 -11.24 -6.37
C PRO A 251 10.94 -11.12 -5.03
N ILE A 252 11.08 -9.96 -4.37
CA ILE A 252 10.52 -9.70 -3.05
C ILE A 252 9.73 -8.39 -3.08
N LEU A 253 8.56 -8.40 -2.46
CA LEU A 253 7.72 -7.24 -2.22
C LEU A 253 7.54 -7.03 -0.71
N HIS A 254 7.77 -5.81 -0.23
CA HIS A 254 7.67 -5.50 1.20
C HIS A 254 6.25 -5.10 1.61
N LYS A 255 5.74 -5.64 2.72
CA LYS A 255 4.53 -5.16 3.39
C LYS A 255 4.85 -3.78 4.03
N PRO A 256 3.92 -2.80 4.01
CA PRO A 256 2.57 -2.88 3.44
C PRO A 256 2.58 -2.87 1.92
N VAL A 257 1.83 -3.82 1.32
CA VAL A 257 1.74 -3.98 -0.13
C VAL A 257 0.70 -3.00 -0.69
N GLN A 258 1.15 -2.09 -1.56
CA GLN A 258 0.25 -1.21 -2.31
C GLN A 258 -0.31 -1.95 -3.53
N PRO A 259 -1.61 -1.80 -3.86
CA PRO A 259 -2.24 -2.48 -4.99
C PRO A 259 -1.49 -2.31 -6.31
N GLU A 260 -1.02 -1.10 -6.61
CA GLU A 260 -0.33 -0.77 -7.87
C GLU A 260 1.03 -1.48 -7.94
N LYS A 261 1.74 -1.58 -6.81
CA LYS A 261 3.03 -2.28 -6.71
C LYS A 261 2.84 -3.80 -6.84
N LEU A 262 1.80 -4.37 -6.23
CA LEU A 262 1.45 -5.79 -6.40
C LEU A 262 1.16 -6.09 -7.87
N MET A 263 0.29 -5.29 -8.50
CA MET A 263 -0.11 -5.48 -9.90
C MET A 263 1.05 -5.25 -10.88
N ALA A 264 1.97 -4.35 -10.56
CA ALA A 264 3.21 -4.19 -11.33
C ALA A 264 4.11 -5.43 -11.20
N MET A 265 4.30 -5.94 -9.98
CA MET A 265 5.09 -7.16 -9.74
C MET A 265 4.48 -8.37 -10.46
N VAL A 266 3.17 -8.60 -10.33
CA VAL A 266 2.46 -9.69 -11.03
C VAL A 266 2.70 -9.64 -12.53
N ARG A 267 2.49 -8.47 -13.15
CA ARG A 267 2.70 -8.30 -14.59
C ARG A 267 4.16 -8.51 -14.99
N GLN A 268 5.10 -8.00 -14.21
CA GLN A 268 6.52 -8.17 -14.46
C GLN A 268 6.91 -9.65 -14.40
N THR A 269 6.55 -10.34 -13.32
CA THR A 269 6.89 -11.76 -13.10
C THR A 269 6.26 -12.67 -14.15
N LEU A 270 5.02 -12.38 -14.57
CA LEU A 270 4.35 -13.11 -15.66
C LEU A 270 4.96 -12.83 -17.06
N SER A 271 5.73 -11.75 -17.21
CA SER A 271 6.31 -11.34 -18.50
C SER A 271 7.77 -11.79 -18.67
N THR A 272 8.47 -12.14 -17.57
CA THR A 272 9.93 -12.36 -17.58
C THR A 272 10.44 -13.74 -18.01
N GLU A 273 9.60 -14.70 -18.43
CA GLU A 273 10.09 -15.93 -19.08
C GLU A 273 9.21 -16.39 -20.26
N PRO A 274 9.80 -16.91 -21.35
CA PRO A 274 9.06 -17.32 -22.54
C PRO A 274 8.30 -18.63 -22.26
N LYS A 275 7.01 -18.64 -22.63
CA LYS A 275 6.22 -19.88 -22.69
C LYS A 275 6.80 -20.80 -23.76
N SER A 276 7.70 -21.71 -23.39
CA SER A 276 7.96 -22.91 -24.18
C SER A 276 7.12 -24.04 -23.61
N TYR A 277 5.94 -24.25 -24.19
CA TYR A 277 5.22 -25.51 -24.04
C TYR A 277 5.36 -26.30 -25.36
N PRO A 278 5.63 -27.62 -25.30
CA PRO A 278 5.63 -28.50 -26.45
C PRO A 278 4.24 -28.66 -27.08
#